data_AF-A0A855WU73-F1
#
_entry.id   AF-A0A855WU73-F1
#
_cell.length_a   1.000
_cell.length_b   1.000
_cell.length_c   1.000
_cell.angle_alpha   90.00
_cell.angle_beta   90.00
_cell.angle_gamma   90.00
#
_symmetry.space_group_name_H-M   'P 1'
#
loop_
_entity.id
_entity.type
_entity.pdbx_description
1 polymer ?
#
loop_
_entity_poly.entity_id
_entity_poly.type
_entity_poly.pdbx_seq_one_letter_code
_entity_poly.pdbx_strand_id
1 'polypeptide(L)'
;MATVDLNAAPPATTVGDAITKINSALTAAGITNLTVGLGGVGNALTFTATQNGLVSGSTLIARLNNGNSAALTPGTIQVSNGAGVNVTVDFAGATDLNDVISAFNTQMAAAGVANVTMSINAAGRGLQITDTNGVPLGLQISSSSVVDDTAAQLGIVGAISPTLVGSDLNPQVDFAVAETTGTTAADLGITGSILSNFVGRDLDARLTVNAQLSDLLNGLGLGSGSIALHQGNGATTINLGNATLVTVQDLIDAINNSGLDVTASINPSGRGIQVVNNDTTKSFTIEEVNNGRAAKMLGLFGSSDMMGSLMVLANALRNDDQEGTGLLLQNLDDGIQNLLNYRATVGARAIRLNTTDNRLADIELSFTSMLSGVEDADMTKLVTDLSTQENAYKSALMATSKIIQPSLLDFLQ
;
A
#
# COMPACT_ATOMS: atom_id res chain seq x y z
N MET A 1 2.03 5.18 32.81
CA MET A 1 1.08 4.73 31.77
C MET A 1 0.43 5.96 31.17
N ALA A 2 0.36 6.08 29.84
CA ALA A 2 -0.33 7.15 29.16
C ALA A 2 -1.52 6.57 28.39
N THR A 3 -2.71 7.17 28.55
CA THR A 3 -3.90 6.81 27.77
C THR A 3 -4.11 7.87 26.70
N VAL A 4 -4.26 7.45 25.44
CA VAL A 4 -4.44 8.36 24.30
C VAL A 4 -5.80 8.12 23.68
N ASP A 5 -6.65 9.15 23.65
CA ASP A 5 -7.92 9.13 22.92
C ASP A 5 -7.79 9.99 21.64
N LEU A 6 -7.72 9.31 20.50
CA LEU A 6 -7.65 9.98 19.20
C LEU A 6 -8.98 10.60 18.76
N ASN A 7 -10.11 10.18 19.34
CA ASN A 7 -11.43 10.73 19.06
C ASN A 7 -11.79 11.92 19.97
N ALA A 8 -11.04 12.16 21.05
CA ALA A 8 -11.23 13.32 21.91
C ALA A 8 -11.17 14.63 21.10
N ALA A 9 -12.04 15.60 21.39
CA ALA A 9 -12.16 16.81 20.59
C ALA A 9 -10.90 17.71 20.66
N PRO A 10 -10.37 18.19 19.50
CA PRO A 10 -10.78 17.85 18.14
C PRO A 10 -10.29 16.44 17.73
N PRO A 11 -11.12 15.61 17.06
CA PRO A 11 -10.71 14.27 16.66
C PRO A 11 -9.53 14.31 15.69
N ALA A 12 -8.64 13.32 15.78
CA ALA A 12 -7.54 13.19 14.83
C ALA A 12 -8.10 12.73 13.48
N THR A 13 -7.89 13.53 12.43
CA THR A 13 -8.33 13.21 11.07
C THR A 13 -7.16 12.88 10.15
N THR A 14 -5.94 13.20 10.58
CA THR A 14 -4.69 12.88 9.87
C THR A 14 -3.73 12.07 10.76
N VAL A 15 -2.74 11.43 10.12
CA VAL A 15 -1.64 10.78 10.85
C VAL A 15 -0.84 11.81 11.66
N GLY A 16 -0.70 13.04 11.15
CA GLY A 16 -0.06 14.14 11.88
C GLY A 16 -0.78 14.51 13.17
N ASP A 17 -2.12 14.54 13.16
CA ASP A 17 -2.91 14.76 14.38
C ASP A 17 -2.72 13.62 15.38
N ALA A 18 -2.69 12.37 14.90
CA ALA A 18 -2.46 11.21 15.74
C ALA A 18 -1.08 11.28 16.43
N ILE A 19 -0.02 11.59 15.68
CA ILE A 19 1.34 11.79 16.22
C ILE A 19 1.33 12.88 17.30
N THR A 20 0.73 14.02 16.99
CA THR A 20 0.67 15.17 17.91
C THR A 20 -0.04 14.81 19.21
N LYS A 21 -1.17 14.11 19.12
CA LYS A 21 -1.92 13.65 20.29
C LYS A 21 -1.16 12.62 21.11
N ILE A 22 -0.51 11.64 20.47
CA ILE A 22 0.29 10.63 21.18
C ILE A 22 1.44 11.30 21.93
N ASN A 23 2.22 12.16 21.27
CA ASN A 23 3.33 12.87 21.90
C ASN A 23 2.87 13.78 23.05
N SER A 24 1.73 14.46 22.89
CA SER A 24 1.14 15.29 23.94
C SER A 24 0.72 14.46 25.15
N ALA A 25 0.11 13.30 24.93
CA ALA A 25 -0.30 12.39 26.00
C ALA A 25 0.89 11.75 26.74
N LEU A 26 1.96 11.39 26.01
CA LEU A 26 3.22 10.93 26.61
C LEU A 26 3.82 12.00 27.51
N THR A 27 3.89 13.24 27.03
CA THR A 27 4.40 14.39 27.78
C THR A 27 3.56 14.67 29.04
N ALA A 28 2.22 14.66 28.91
CA ALA A 28 1.30 14.86 30.03
C ALA A 28 1.41 13.75 31.10
N ALA A 29 1.75 12.53 30.69
CA ALA A 29 2.05 11.41 31.59
C ALA A 29 3.48 11.45 32.17
N GLY A 30 4.28 12.46 31.85
CA GLY A 30 5.67 12.59 32.29
C GLY A 30 6.65 11.65 31.58
N ILE A 31 6.22 11.01 30.48
CA ILE A 31 7.05 10.11 29.67
C ILE A 31 7.81 10.96 28.65
N THR A 32 9.01 11.41 29.03
CA THR A 32 9.85 12.30 28.20
C THR A 32 10.86 11.55 27.33
N ASN A 33 10.99 10.24 27.55
CA ASN A 33 11.99 9.39 26.92
C ASN A 33 11.40 8.52 25.80
N LEU A 34 10.21 8.84 25.32
CA LEU A 34 9.54 8.18 24.22
C LEU A 34 8.86 9.23 23.35
N THR A 35 9.10 9.18 22.04
CA THR A 35 8.47 10.07 21.07
C THR A 35 8.02 9.29 19.84
N VAL A 36 6.91 9.71 19.24
CA VAL A 36 6.39 9.16 17.99
C VAL A 36 6.62 10.14 16.86
N GLY A 37 6.99 9.64 15.69
CA GLY A 37 7.09 10.41 14.45
C GLY A 37 6.72 9.55 13.24
N LEU A 38 6.82 10.14 12.05
CA LEU A 38 6.78 9.38 10.80
C LEU A 38 8.11 8.65 10.60
N GLY A 39 8.04 7.39 10.17
CA GLY A 39 9.22 6.61 9.83
C GLY A 39 9.87 7.08 8.52
N GLY A 40 11.16 6.79 8.36
CA GLY A 40 11.90 7.12 7.13
C GLY A 40 11.58 6.21 5.93
N VAL A 41 10.78 5.16 6.13
CA VAL A 41 10.39 4.20 5.09
C VAL A 41 8.89 3.89 5.25
N GLY A 42 8.11 4.16 4.19
CA GLY A 42 6.66 3.95 4.18
C GLY A 42 5.88 4.98 5.00
N ASN A 43 4.55 4.84 5.05
CA ASN A 43 3.68 5.72 5.84
C ASN A 43 3.58 5.27 7.31
N ALA A 44 4.57 4.53 7.82
CA ALA A 44 4.55 3.93 9.15
C ALA A 44 4.85 4.95 10.27
N LEU A 45 4.27 4.73 11.44
CA LEU A 45 4.67 5.44 12.66
C LEU A 45 5.93 4.81 13.27
N THR A 46 6.85 5.65 13.74
CA THR A 46 8.06 5.21 14.44
C THR A 46 8.07 5.75 15.86
N PHE A 47 8.19 4.85 16.82
CA PHE A 47 8.52 5.16 18.21
C PHE A 47 10.04 5.21 18.36
N THR A 48 10.54 6.35 18.82
CA THR A 48 11.93 6.54 19.21
C THR A 48 11.97 6.63 20.73
N ALA A 49 12.68 5.69 21.35
CA ALA A 49 12.82 5.63 22.79
C ALA A 49 14.26 5.96 23.18
N THR A 50 14.42 6.84 24.17
CA THR A 50 15.71 7.21 24.73
C THR A 50 15.89 6.50 26.08
N GLN A 51 17.03 5.83 26.27
CA GLN A 51 17.37 5.24 27.55
C GLN A 51 17.77 6.36 28.52
N ASN A 52 16.98 6.61 29.56
CA ASN A 52 17.30 7.58 30.63
C ASN A 52 17.85 6.89 31.90
N GLY A 53 17.94 5.56 31.90
CA GLY A 53 18.47 4.76 33.00
C GLY A 53 17.62 4.76 34.27
N LEU A 54 16.40 5.31 34.23
CA LEU A 54 15.49 5.33 35.36
C LEU A 54 14.81 3.98 35.54
N VAL A 55 14.60 3.59 36.80
CA VAL A 55 13.85 2.41 37.21
C VAL A 55 12.62 2.82 38.01
N SER A 56 11.62 1.95 38.01
CA SER A 56 10.43 2.03 38.85
C SER A 56 10.20 0.69 39.55
N GLY A 57 9.28 0.66 40.52
CA GLY A 57 8.88 -0.58 41.18
C GLY A 57 8.43 -1.68 40.21
N SER A 58 7.81 -1.31 39.08
CA SER A 58 7.35 -2.25 38.05
C SER A 58 8.43 -2.65 37.04
N THR A 59 9.68 -2.22 37.22
CA THR A 59 10.78 -2.61 36.32
C THR A 59 11.12 -4.08 36.55
N LEU A 60 10.98 -4.91 35.52
CA LEU A 60 11.26 -6.35 35.61
C LEU A 60 12.74 -6.62 35.84
N ILE A 61 13.05 -7.63 36.65
CA ILE A 61 14.43 -8.00 36.98
C ILE A 61 15.21 -8.45 35.75
N ALA A 62 14.57 -9.21 34.86
CA ALA A 62 15.17 -9.71 33.62
C ALA A 62 15.67 -8.59 32.68
N ARG A 63 15.25 -7.34 32.91
CA ARG A 63 15.59 -6.18 32.08
C ARG A 63 16.71 -5.34 32.66
N LEU A 64 17.12 -5.60 33.90
CA LEU A 64 18.23 -4.89 34.53
C LEU A 64 19.57 -5.26 33.87
N ASN A 65 20.59 -4.46 34.10
CA ASN A 65 21.95 -4.62 33.61
C ASN A 65 22.05 -4.79 32.09
N ASN A 66 21.35 -3.94 31.35
CA ASN A 66 21.20 -3.99 29.90
C ASN A 66 20.55 -5.29 29.38
N GLY A 67 19.71 -5.93 30.19
CA GLY A 67 19.02 -7.18 29.87
C GLY A 67 19.86 -8.43 30.12
N ASN A 68 20.99 -8.30 30.81
CA ASN A 68 21.87 -9.41 31.17
C ASN A 68 21.55 -10.01 32.54
N SER A 69 20.58 -9.45 33.28
CA SER A 69 20.15 -10.03 34.54
C SER A 69 19.41 -11.34 34.28
N ALA A 70 19.98 -12.43 34.76
CA ALA A 70 19.30 -13.72 34.78
C ALA A 70 18.17 -13.74 35.82
N ALA A 71 17.28 -14.74 35.74
CA ALA A 71 16.34 -15.00 36.84
C ALA A 71 17.14 -15.26 38.13
N LEU A 72 16.75 -14.60 39.22
CA LEU A 72 17.40 -14.68 40.53
C LEU A 72 17.31 -16.12 41.09
N THR A 73 18.26 -17.00 40.71
CA THR A 73 18.31 -18.40 41.11
C THR A 73 19.76 -18.81 41.44
N PRO A 74 20.13 -19.05 42.72
CA PRO A 74 19.28 -19.20 43.91
C PRO A 74 18.62 -17.92 44.42
N GLY A 75 19.05 -16.73 43.96
CA GLY A 75 18.34 -15.48 44.23
C GLY A 75 18.47 -14.94 45.65
N THR A 76 19.53 -15.30 46.36
CA THR A 76 19.64 -15.05 47.81
C THR A 76 20.81 -14.12 48.14
N ILE A 77 20.63 -13.28 49.17
CA ILE A 77 21.70 -12.44 49.71
C ILE A 77 21.86 -12.67 51.21
N GLN A 78 23.03 -12.39 51.74
CA GLN A 78 23.30 -12.38 53.19
C GLN A 78 23.51 -10.95 53.65
N VAL A 79 22.83 -10.59 54.74
CA VAL A 79 22.99 -9.31 55.44
C VAL A 79 23.52 -9.60 56.83
N SER A 80 24.77 -9.21 57.11
CA SER A 80 25.42 -9.51 58.38
C SER A 80 26.32 -8.40 58.90
N ASN A 81 26.46 -8.30 60.22
CA ASN A 81 27.48 -7.46 60.87
C ASN A 81 28.64 -8.28 61.47
N GLY A 82 28.70 -9.59 61.22
CA GLY A 82 29.71 -10.50 61.78
C GLY A 82 29.65 -10.69 63.31
N ALA A 83 28.69 -10.07 64.01
CA ALA A 83 28.66 -9.98 65.48
C ALA A 83 27.26 -10.11 66.10
N GLY A 84 26.25 -10.59 65.35
CA GLY A 84 24.94 -10.95 65.90
C GLY A 84 23.76 -10.88 64.93
N VAL A 85 23.85 -10.06 63.88
CA VAL A 85 22.85 -10.03 62.80
C VAL A 85 23.37 -10.88 61.64
N ASN A 86 22.58 -11.86 61.22
CA ASN A 86 22.88 -12.71 60.07
C ASN A 86 21.56 -13.15 59.43
N VAL A 87 21.13 -12.40 58.41
CA VAL A 87 19.83 -12.58 57.75
C VAL A 87 20.07 -13.00 56.31
N THR A 88 19.54 -14.16 55.95
CA THR A 88 19.43 -14.58 54.55
C THR A 88 18.12 -14.04 53.98
N VAL A 89 18.21 -13.26 52.91
CA VAL A 89 17.05 -12.73 52.20
C VAL A 89 16.91 -13.47 50.88
N ASP A 90 15.72 -14.02 50.63
CA ASP A 90 15.38 -14.78 49.42
C ASP A 90 14.53 -13.94 48.46
N PHE A 91 14.98 -13.86 47.19
CA PHE A 91 14.30 -13.19 46.08
C PHE A 91 13.86 -14.14 44.96
N ALA A 92 13.91 -15.46 45.14
CA ALA A 92 13.65 -16.44 44.08
C ALA A 92 12.25 -16.32 43.43
N GLY A 93 11.27 -15.75 44.15
CA GLY A 93 9.92 -15.48 43.64
C GLY A 93 9.71 -14.08 43.05
N ALA A 94 10.73 -13.22 43.07
CA ALA A 94 10.59 -11.84 42.62
C ALA A 94 10.62 -11.75 41.09
N THR A 95 9.71 -10.95 40.53
CA THR A 95 9.62 -10.70 39.08
C THR A 95 10.00 -9.27 38.70
N ASP A 96 9.73 -8.32 39.59
CA ASP A 96 10.06 -6.90 39.44
C ASP A 96 10.76 -6.30 40.68
N LEU A 97 11.14 -5.02 40.62
CA LEU A 97 11.81 -4.34 41.72
C LEU A 97 10.92 -4.14 42.96
N ASN A 98 9.60 -4.06 42.80
CA ASN A 98 8.67 -3.98 43.94
C ASN A 98 8.66 -5.29 44.73
N ASP A 99 8.70 -6.43 44.05
CA ASP A 99 8.83 -7.74 44.69
C ASP A 99 10.14 -7.82 45.47
N VAL A 100 11.26 -7.36 44.89
CA VAL A 100 12.58 -7.32 45.57
C VAL A 100 12.55 -6.44 46.80
N ILE A 101 12.05 -5.20 46.67
CA ILE A 101 11.95 -4.25 47.78
C ILE A 101 11.06 -4.82 48.90
N SER A 102 9.92 -5.39 48.53
CA SER A 102 8.96 -5.97 49.48
C SER A 102 9.54 -7.19 50.18
N ALA A 103 10.21 -8.08 49.45
CA ALA A 103 10.85 -9.27 49.98
C ALA A 103 11.95 -8.90 50.99
N PHE A 104 12.81 -7.92 50.66
CA PHE A 104 13.84 -7.44 51.57
C PHE A 104 13.24 -6.85 52.85
N ASN A 105 12.31 -5.89 52.71
CA ASN A 105 11.72 -5.21 53.87
C ASN A 105 10.96 -6.17 54.79
N THR A 106 10.22 -7.13 54.21
CA THR A 106 9.45 -8.12 54.97
C THR A 106 10.38 -9.07 55.73
N GLN A 107 11.42 -9.59 55.08
CA GLN A 107 12.33 -10.54 55.71
C GLN A 107 13.24 -9.89 56.76
N MET A 108 13.70 -8.65 56.53
CA MET A 108 14.45 -7.89 57.54
C MET A 108 13.60 -7.55 58.76
N ALA A 109 12.32 -7.20 58.57
CA ALA A 109 11.40 -7.00 59.68
C ALA A 109 11.15 -8.30 60.47
N ALA A 110 10.95 -9.43 59.78
CA ALA A 110 10.78 -10.75 60.41
C ALA A 110 12.03 -11.19 61.19
N ALA A 111 13.22 -10.78 60.77
CA ALA A 111 14.49 -11.00 61.47
C ALA A 111 14.75 -10.03 62.64
N GLY A 112 13.79 -9.13 62.96
CA GLY A 112 13.90 -8.18 64.07
C GLY A 112 14.72 -6.93 63.77
N VAL A 113 15.07 -6.68 62.50
CA VAL A 113 15.86 -5.53 62.03
C VAL A 113 15.06 -4.64 61.06
N ALA A 114 13.81 -4.33 61.44
CA ALA A 114 12.87 -3.53 60.63
C ALA A 114 13.36 -2.10 60.30
N ASN A 115 14.33 -1.57 61.05
CA ASN A 115 14.91 -0.25 60.81
C ASN A 115 15.85 -0.19 59.58
N VAL A 116 16.15 -1.34 58.98
CA VAL A 116 16.93 -1.46 57.74
C VAL A 116 15.97 -1.70 56.59
N THR A 117 15.83 -0.72 55.71
CA THR A 117 14.82 -0.73 54.64
C THR A 117 15.44 -0.52 53.27
N MET A 118 14.88 -1.14 52.24
CA MET A 118 15.21 -0.97 50.84
C MET A 118 14.18 -0.07 50.15
N SER A 119 14.65 0.76 49.23
CA SER A 119 13.85 1.63 48.36
C SER A 119 14.60 1.90 47.04
N ILE A 120 13.97 2.58 46.09
CA ILE A 120 14.68 3.12 44.92
C ILE A 120 15.46 4.36 45.38
N ASN A 121 16.71 4.50 44.91
CA ASN A 121 17.57 5.62 45.28
C ASN A 121 17.01 6.97 44.77
N ALA A 122 17.46 8.07 45.38
CA ALA A 122 16.97 9.41 45.00
C ALA A 122 17.24 9.80 43.53
N ALA A 123 18.26 9.19 42.91
CA ALA A 123 18.55 9.39 41.49
C ALA A 123 17.57 8.63 40.57
N GLY A 124 16.81 7.68 41.11
CA GLY A 124 15.87 6.83 40.36
C GLY A 124 16.54 5.78 39.47
N ARG A 125 17.84 5.50 39.64
CA ARG A 125 18.62 4.62 38.72
C ARG A 125 19.07 3.30 39.35
N GLY A 126 18.86 3.13 40.65
CA GLY A 126 19.23 1.93 41.38
C GLY A 126 18.51 1.80 42.71
N LEU A 127 18.86 0.78 43.48
CA LEU A 127 18.31 0.54 44.82
C LEU A 127 19.13 1.28 45.89
N GLN A 128 18.50 1.60 47.00
CA GLN A 128 19.13 2.16 48.19
C GLN A 128 18.64 1.40 49.41
N ILE A 129 19.55 1.06 50.30
CA ILE A 129 19.24 0.46 51.59
C ILE A 129 19.64 1.44 52.68
N THR A 130 18.73 1.71 53.61
CA THR A 130 18.93 2.69 54.68
C THR A 130 18.72 2.02 56.02
N ASP A 131 19.73 2.11 56.87
CA ASP A 131 19.67 1.82 58.30
C ASP A 131 19.30 3.09 59.05
N THR A 132 18.10 3.10 59.64
CA THR A 132 17.55 4.22 60.40
C THR A 132 17.81 4.12 61.91
N ASN A 133 18.61 3.14 62.35
CA ASN A 133 19.06 3.10 63.74
C ASN A 133 19.91 4.34 64.06
N GLY A 134 19.75 4.91 65.26
CA GLY A 134 20.52 6.08 65.69
C GLY A 134 22.04 5.88 65.66
N VAL A 135 22.49 4.63 65.79
CA VAL A 135 23.86 4.18 65.49
C VAL A 135 23.77 3.09 64.42
N PRO A 136 24.44 3.23 63.26
CA PRO A 136 24.42 2.22 62.20
C PRO A 136 24.94 0.88 62.70
N LEU A 137 24.26 -0.21 62.32
CA LEU A 137 24.59 -1.57 62.73
C LEU A 137 25.85 -2.14 62.05
N GLY A 138 26.43 -1.41 61.10
CA GLY A 138 27.63 -1.83 60.37
C GLY A 138 27.42 -3.06 59.51
N LEU A 139 26.23 -3.19 58.92
CA LEU A 139 25.85 -4.36 58.12
C LEU A 139 26.61 -4.38 56.78
N GLN A 140 26.93 -5.58 56.33
CA GLN A 140 27.50 -5.87 55.02
C GLN A 140 26.51 -6.74 54.24
N ILE A 141 26.40 -6.46 52.95
CA ILE A 141 25.70 -7.33 52.00
C ILE A 141 26.74 -8.15 51.25
N SER A 142 26.60 -9.47 51.36
CA SER A 142 27.43 -10.43 50.62
C SER A 142 26.54 -11.46 49.92
N SER A 143 27.08 -12.10 48.89
CA SER A 143 26.47 -13.28 48.30
C SER A 143 26.30 -14.40 49.34
N SER A 144 25.20 -15.15 49.25
CA SER A 144 24.93 -16.31 50.08
C SER A 144 25.78 -17.54 49.71
N SER A 145 26.28 -17.58 48.48
CA SER A 145 27.09 -18.65 47.91
C SER A 145 28.07 -18.10 46.88
N VAL A 146 29.12 -18.85 46.55
CA VAL A 146 30.15 -18.49 45.57
C VAL A 146 29.63 -18.41 44.12
N VAL A 147 28.45 -18.99 43.86
CA VAL A 147 27.77 -18.93 42.55
C VAL A 147 26.63 -17.91 42.52
N ASP A 148 26.30 -17.27 43.65
CA ASP A 148 25.20 -16.33 43.74
C ASP A 148 25.70 -14.90 43.44
N ASP A 149 25.26 -14.32 42.33
CA ASP A 149 25.58 -12.95 41.91
C ASP A 149 24.42 -11.98 42.15
N THR A 150 23.36 -12.39 42.86
CA THR A 150 22.13 -11.60 43.07
C THR A 150 22.41 -10.20 43.63
N ALA A 151 23.29 -10.08 44.63
CA ALA A 151 23.65 -8.78 45.19
C ALA A 151 24.32 -7.86 44.16
N ALA A 152 25.12 -8.43 43.26
CA ALA A 152 25.78 -7.69 42.18
C ALA A 152 24.79 -7.32 41.07
N GLN A 153 23.89 -8.23 40.69
CA GLN A 153 22.82 -7.99 39.71
C GLN A 153 21.85 -6.90 40.18
N LEU A 154 21.57 -6.82 41.48
CA LEU A 154 20.76 -5.77 42.09
C LEU A 154 21.58 -4.51 42.45
N GLY A 155 22.89 -4.50 42.17
CA GLY A 155 23.77 -3.35 42.42
C GLY A 155 23.98 -2.99 43.89
N ILE A 156 23.66 -3.88 44.83
CA ILE A 156 23.63 -3.63 46.29
C ILE A 156 24.78 -4.31 47.05
N VAL A 157 25.92 -4.57 46.40
CA VAL A 157 27.11 -5.10 47.10
C VAL A 157 27.76 -3.98 47.91
N GLY A 158 27.94 -4.20 49.23
CA GLY A 158 28.71 -3.29 50.06
C GLY A 158 28.22 -3.13 51.50
N ALA A 159 28.77 -2.11 52.15
CA ALA A 159 28.49 -1.75 53.53
C ALA A 159 27.27 -0.84 53.64
N ILE A 160 26.39 -1.09 54.62
CA ILE A 160 25.30 -0.19 55.01
C ILE A 160 25.81 0.66 56.17
N SER A 161 26.13 1.94 55.92
CA SER A 161 26.59 2.86 56.97
C SER A 161 26.35 4.35 56.64
N PRO A 162 25.28 4.99 57.14
CA PRO A 162 23.95 4.42 57.46
C PRO A 162 23.17 4.00 56.21
N THR A 163 23.66 4.36 55.02
CA THR A 163 22.98 4.13 53.76
C THR A 163 23.93 3.47 52.78
N LEU A 164 23.46 2.44 52.10
CA LEU A 164 24.09 1.88 50.92
C LEU A 164 23.32 2.35 49.70
N VAL A 165 23.95 3.18 48.86
CA VAL A 165 23.40 3.54 47.55
C VAL A 165 23.95 2.56 46.53
N GLY A 166 23.07 1.78 45.92
CA GLY A 166 23.44 0.80 44.92
C GLY A 166 23.88 1.42 43.60
N SER A 167 24.55 0.61 42.79
CA SER A 167 25.00 0.99 41.44
C SER A 167 23.83 1.21 40.48
N ASP A 168 24.08 1.93 39.38
CA ASP A 168 23.10 2.11 38.31
C ASP A 168 22.71 0.74 37.73
N LEU A 169 21.41 0.44 37.75
CA LEU A 169 20.85 -0.83 37.28
C LEU A 169 20.70 -0.90 35.77
N ASN A 170 20.86 0.22 35.05
CA ASN A 170 20.83 0.31 33.59
C ASN A 170 19.76 -0.61 32.94
N PRO A 171 18.46 -0.39 33.21
CA PRO A 171 17.42 -1.22 32.62
C PRO A 171 17.45 -1.11 31.10
N GLN A 172 17.00 -2.10 30.33
CA GLN A 172 16.67 -1.89 28.91
C GLN A 172 15.46 -0.97 28.78
N VAL A 173 15.17 -0.40 27.60
CA VAL A 173 13.90 0.31 27.38
C VAL A 173 12.78 -0.70 27.15
N ASP A 174 11.60 -0.45 27.69
CA ASP A 174 10.36 -1.09 27.23
C ASP A 174 9.21 -0.11 27.29
N PHE A 175 8.28 -0.39 26.41
CA PHE A 175 6.91 0.05 26.54
C PHE A 175 6.04 -0.97 25.81
N ALA A 176 4.75 -0.97 26.13
CA ALA A 176 3.77 -1.69 25.36
C ALA A 176 2.73 -0.71 24.89
N VAL A 177 2.30 -0.87 23.64
CA VAL A 177 1.11 -0.21 23.10
C VAL A 177 0.01 -1.24 23.08
N ALA A 178 -1.01 -0.99 23.90
CA ALA A 178 -2.17 -1.84 24.04
C ALA A 178 -3.45 -1.02 23.83
N GLU A 179 -4.49 -1.67 23.34
CA GLU A 179 -5.79 -1.06 23.12
C GLU A 179 -6.66 -1.25 24.35
N THR A 180 -7.25 -0.16 24.84
CA THR A 180 -8.28 -0.26 25.87
C THR A 180 -9.59 -0.73 25.24
N THR A 181 -9.95 -0.16 24.09
CA THR A 181 -11.09 -0.52 23.25
C THR A 181 -10.77 -0.22 21.77
N GLY A 182 -11.41 -0.93 20.84
CA GLY A 182 -11.27 -0.70 19.40
C GLY A 182 -10.03 -1.35 18.77
N THR A 183 -9.68 -0.91 17.56
CA THR A 183 -8.55 -1.41 16.76
C THR A 183 -7.58 -0.31 16.34
N THR A 184 -7.68 0.88 16.95
CA THR A 184 -6.95 2.09 16.54
C THR A 184 -5.43 1.92 16.51
N ALA A 185 -4.83 1.27 17.51
CA ALA A 185 -3.39 1.05 17.54
C ALA A 185 -2.98 -0.01 16.51
N ALA A 186 -3.83 -1.01 16.26
CA ALA A 186 -3.61 -2.03 15.23
C ALA A 186 -3.71 -1.43 13.82
N ASP A 187 -4.69 -0.55 13.60
CA ASP A 187 -4.92 0.21 12.36
C ASP A 187 -3.77 1.20 12.10
N LEU A 188 -3.22 1.78 13.17
CA LEU A 188 -1.98 2.57 13.12
C LEU A 188 -0.71 1.71 13.02
N GLY A 189 -0.83 0.38 12.99
CA GLY A 189 0.30 -0.53 12.86
C GLY A 189 1.26 -0.55 14.04
N ILE A 190 0.83 -0.10 15.22
CA ILE A 190 1.70 0.16 16.39
C ILE A 190 1.42 -0.70 17.63
N THR A 191 0.60 -1.75 17.53
CA THR A 191 0.34 -2.65 18.66
C THR A 191 1.52 -3.55 18.99
N GLY A 192 1.76 -3.79 20.28
CA GLY A 192 2.71 -4.80 20.76
C GLY A 192 3.61 -4.35 21.90
N SER A 193 4.38 -5.31 22.42
CA SER A 193 5.46 -5.07 23.39
C SER A 193 6.75 -4.71 22.66
N ILE A 194 7.35 -3.61 23.06
CA ILE A 194 8.44 -2.98 22.33
C ILE A 194 9.63 -2.82 23.28
N LEU A 195 10.79 -3.31 22.85
CA LEU A 195 12.02 -3.35 23.65
C LEU A 195 13.06 -2.30 23.25
N SER A 196 12.80 -1.53 22.19
CA SER A 196 13.71 -0.50 21.67
C SER A 196 12.95 0.48 20.76
N ASN A 197 13.65 1.16 19.84
CA ASN A 197 12.97 1.86 18.75
C ASN A 197 12.11 0.88 17.96
N PHE A 198 10.91 1.32 17.59
CA PHE A 198 9.95 0.47 16.91
C PHE A 198 9.35 1.20 15.74
N VAL A 199 9.46 0.58 14.58
CA VAL A 199 8.80 1.02 13.36
C VAL A 199 7.55 0.16 13.22
N GLY A 200 6.39 0.82 13.20
CA GLY A 200 5.11 0.18 12.98
C GLY A 200 4.98 -0.37 11.56
N ARG A 201 3.82 -0.99 11.29
CA ARG A 201 3.48 -1.43 9.94
C ARG A 201 3.20 -0.22 9.04
N ASP A 202 3.44 -0.38 7.74
CA ASP A 202 2.99 0.61 6.76
C ASP A 202 1.47 0.77 6.85
N LEU A 203 1.02 2.03 6.90
CA LEU A 203 -0.39 2.37 7.03
C LEU A 203 -1.15 2.22 5.71
N ASP A 204 -0.45 2.13 4.56
CA ASP A 204 -1.03 2.13 3.20
C ASP A 204 -2.16 3.17 3.07
N ALA A 205 -1.88 4.38 3.56
CA ALA A 205 -2.88 5.44 3.68
C ALA A 205 -3.47 5.79 2.30
N ARG A 206 -4.81 5.81 2.22
CA ARG A 206 -5.51 6.16 0.98
C ARG A 206 -5.56 7.68 0.81
N LEU A 207 -5.34 8.11 -0.42
CA LEU A 207 -5.57 9.47 -0.86
C LEU A 207 -7.07 9.82 -0.71
N THR A 208 -7.34 10.97 -0.10
CA THR A 208 -8.69 11.51 0.02
C THR A 208 -8.76 12.89 -0.61
N VAL A 209 -9.96 13.35 -0.94
CA VAL A 209 -10.18 14.67 -1.55
C VAL A 209 -9.75 15.82 -0.63
N ASN A 210 -9.82 15.60 0.69
CA ASN A 210 -9.44 16.61 1.68
C ASN A 210 -7.95 16.59 2.04
N ALA A 211 -7.18 15.63 1.52
CA ALA A 211 -5.75 15.57 1.78
C ALA A 211 -5.07 16.84 1.25
N GLN A 212 -4.16 17.43 2.04
CA GLN A 212 -3.43 18.62 1.62
C GLN A 212 -2.32 18.25 0.64
N LEU A 213 -2.10 19.08 -0.38
CA LEU A 213 -1.03 18.88 -1.37
C LEU A 213 0.37 18.98 -0.74
N SER A 214 0.50 19.70 0.38
CA SER A 214 1.72 19.79 1.18
C SER A 214 2.09 18.47 1.87
N ASP A 215 1.10 17.64 2.18
CA ASP A 215 1.30 16.40 2.94
C ASP A 215 1.66 15.23 2.03
N LEU A 216 1.49 15.40 0.71
CA LEU A 216 1.85 14.38 -0.27
C LEU A 216 3.36 14.14 -0.27
N LEU A 217 3.75 12.93 -0.72
CA LEU A 217 5.16 12.52 -0.86
C LEU A 217 5.94 12.62 0.46
N ASN A 218 5.37 12.06 1.54
CA ASN A 218 5.95 12.05 2.88
C ASN A 218 6.16 13.47 3.46
N GLY A 219 5.24 14.40 3.18
CA GLY A 219 5.31 15.77 3.69
C GLY A 219 6.36 16.67 3.00
N LEU A 220 7.00 16.18 1.93
CA LEU A 220 7.79 17.04 1.04
C LEU A 220 6.90 17.97 0.20
N GLY A 221 5.65 17.57 -0.03
CA GLY A 221 4.70 18.25 -0.89
C GLY A 221 5.14 18.26 -2.36
N LEU A 222 4.40 19.04 -3.16
CA LEU A 222 4.65 19.17 -4.61
C LEU A 222 5.52 20.39 -4.98
N GLY A 223 5.92 21.19 -3.99
CA GLY A 223 6.61 22.47 -4.20
C GLY A 223 5.75 23.50 -4.97
N SER A 224 6.38 24.58 -5.44
CA SER A 224 5.71 25.65 -6.23
C SER A 224 5.69 25.35 -7.74
N GLY A 225 5.56 24.08 -8.13
CA GLY A 225 5.62 23.64 -9.52
C GLY A 225 4.36 23.97 -10.32
N SER A 226 4.44 23.84 -11.64
CA SER A 226 3.30 23.94 -12.54
C SER A 226 3.25 22.74 -13.47
N ILE A 227 2.04 22.32 -13.84
CA ILE A 227 1.81 21.27 -14.83
C ILE A 227 1.13 21.87 -16.07
N ALA A 228 1.58 21.47 -17.25
CA ALA A 228 0.98 21.88 -18.52
C ALA A 228 0.09 20.77 -19.05
N LEU A 229 -1.14 21.12 -19.41
CA LEU A 229 -2.14 20.22 -19.96
C LEU A 229 -2.42 20.65 -21.40
N HIS A 230 -2.36 19.72 -22.34
CA HIS A 230 -2.63 19.96 -23.76
C HIS A 230 -3.65 18.95 -24.30
N GLN A 231 -4.62 19.42 -25.08
CA GLN A 231 -5.59 18.57 -25.79
C GLN A 231 -5.87 19.16 -27.18
N GLY A 232 -5.24 18.59 -28.21
CA GLY A 232 -5.26 19.16 -29.56
C GLY A 232 -4.75 20.60 -29.58
N ASN A 233 -5.63 21.58 -29.89
CA ASN A 233 -5.30 23.00 -29.89
C ASN A 233 -5.51 23.69 -28.53
N GLY A 234 -6.18 23.03 -27.58
CA GLY A 234 -6.35 23.53 -26.23
C GLY A 234 -5.08 23.34 -25.42
N ALA A 235 -4.68 24.36 -24.68
CA ALA A 235 -3.55 24.29 -23.76
C ALA A 235 -3.84 25.13 -22.52
N THR A 236 -3.45 24.62 -21.37
CA THR A 236 -3.65 25.31 -20.08
C THR A 236 -2.55 24.88 -19.11
N THR A 237 -2.26 25.73 -18.14
CA THR A 237 -1.22 25.48 -17.15
C THR A 237 -1.80 25.67 -15.77
N ILE A 238 -1.61 24.68 -14.91
CA ILE A 238 -2.05 24.71 -13.52
C ILE A 238 -0.82 24.97 -12.65
N ASN A 239 -0.84 26.08 -11.91
CA ASN A 239 0.21 26.44 -10.96
C ASN A 239 -0.13 25.89 -9.57
N LEU A 240 0.61 24.88 -9.13
CA LEU A 240 0.42 24.21 -7.84
C LEU A 240 0.97 25.02 -6.65
N GLY A 241 1.74 26.08 -6.92
CA GLY A 241 2.11 27.08 -5.92
C GLY A 241 1.01 28.11 -5.65
N ASN A 242 -0.15 28.02 -6.30
CA ASN A 242 -1.27 28.92 -6.05
C ASN A 242 -1.85 28.65 -4.65
N ALA A 243 -1.96 29.70 -3.83
CA ALA A 243 -2.51 29.62 -2.47
C ALA A 243 -3.97 29.13 -2.40
N THR A 244 -4.71 29.14 -3.51
CA THR A 244 -6.07 28.57 -3.57
C THR A 244 -6.08 27.07 -3.87
N LEU A 245 -4.96 26.45 -4.26
CA LEU A 245 -4.83 25.01 -4.48
C LEU A 245 -4.15 24.38 -3.27
N VAL A 246 -4.96 24.05 -2.25
CA VAL A 246 -4.45 23.51 -0.98
C VAL A 246 -4.65 22.02 -0.88
N THR A 247 -5.75 21.51 -1.43
CA THR A 247 -6.18 20.11 -1.29
C THR A 247 -6.17 19.35 -2.61
N VAL A 248 -6.25 18.02 -2.51
CA VAL A 248 -6.46 17.14 -3.67
C VAL A 248 -7.76 17.48 -4.41
N GLN A 249 -8.82 17.87 -3.70
CA GLN A 249 -10.06 18.34 -4.32
C GLN A 249 -9.83 19.57 -5.18
N ASP A 250 -9.09 20.57 -4.67
CA ASP A 250 -8.81 21.80 -5.42
C ASP A 250 -8.03 21.49 -6.70
N LEU A 251 -7.08 20.56 -6.65
CA LEU A 251 -6.34 20.11 -7.83
C LEU A 251 -7.24 19.40 -8.84
N ILE A 252 -8.10 18.49 -8.38
CA ILE A 252 -9.08 17.81 -9.23
C ILE A 252 -10.00 18.83 -9.92
N ASP A 253 -10.50 19.81 -9.17
CA ASP A 253 -11.35 20.87 -9.70
C ASP A 253 -10.60 21.78 -10.67
N ALA A 254 -9.32 22.07 -10.42
CA ALA A 254 -8.48 22.83 -11.35
C ALA A 254 -8.29 22.11 -12.69
N ILE A 255 -8.15 20.78 -12.68
CA ILE A 255 -8.04 19.98 -13.91
C ILE A 255 -9.40 19.89 -14.62
N ASN A 256 -10.48 19.61 -13.89
CA ASN A 256 -11.83 19.48 -14.44
C ASN A 256 -12.36 20.80 -15.03
N ASN A 257 -11.97 21.94 -14.43
CA ASN A 257 -12.35 23.27 -14.90
C ASN A 257 -11.28 23.92 -15.80
N SER A 258 -10.35 23.13 -16.34
CA SER A 258 -9.23 23.63 -17.14
C SER A 258 -9.61 24.13 -18.54
N GLY A 259 -10.85 23.86 -18.97
CA GLY A 259 -11.36 24.16 -20.31
C GLY A 259 -11.07 23.07 -21.35
N LEU A 260 -10.39 22.00 -20.96
CA LEU A 260 -10.17 20.79 -21.77
C LEU A 260 -11.27 19.76 -21.49
N ASP A 261 -11.55 18.87 -22.45
CA ASP A 261 -12.56 17.81 -22.28
C ASP A 261 -11.94 16.60 -21.57
N VAL A 262 -11.75 16.75 -20.26
CA VAL A 262 -11.10 15.75 -19.39
C VAL A 262 -11.85 15.57 -18.07
N THR A 263 -11.67 14.41 -17.45
CA THR A 263 -12.22 14.10 -16.13
C THR A 263 -11.12 13.62 -15.19
N ALA A 264 -10.76 14.42 -14.20
CA ALA A 264 -9.87 14.07 -13.09
C ALA A 264 -10.66 13.51 -11.90
N SER A 265 -10.11 12.47 -11.28
CA SER A 265 -10.63 11.84 -10.07
C SER A 265 -9.54 11.11 -9.31
N ILE A 266 -9.81 10.70 -8.07
CA ILE A 266 -8.93 9.75 -7.37
C ILE A 266 -9.11 8.38 -8.02
N ASN A 267 -7.99 7.72 -8.34
CA ASN A 267 -8.02 6.41 -9.00
C ASN A 267 -8.71 5.35 -8.11
N PRO A 268 -9.21 4.23 -8.67
CA PRO A 268 -9.92 3.22 -7.89
C PRO A 268 -9.08 2.61 -6.75
N SER A 269 -7.75 2.58 -6.90
CA SER A 269 -6.85 2.10 -5.84
C SER A 269 -6.78 3.07 -4.64
N GLY A 270 -7.20 4.32 -4.80
CA GLY A 270 -7.10 5.35 -3.78
C GLY A 270 -5.67 5.79 -3.51
N ARG A 271 -4.74 5.63 -4.45
CA ARG A 271 -3.30 5.92 -4.26
C ARG A 271 -2.74 6.99 -5.18
N GLY A 272 -3.58 7.54 -6.06
CA GLY A 272 -3.17 8.58 -6.99
C GLY A 272 -4.35 9.23 -7.67
N ILE A 273 -4.06 10.25 -8.46
CA ILE A 273 -5.04 10.94 -9.31
C ILE A 273 -5.03 10.24 -10.67
N GLN A 274 -6.20 10.04 -11.26
CA GLN A 274 -6.38 9.63 -12.64
C GLN A 274 -7.01 10.78 -13.41
N VAL A 275 -6.56 10.99 -14.65
CA VAL A 275 -7.16 11.93 -15.59
C VAL A 275 -7.59 11.16 -16.83
N VAL A 276 -8.88 11.22 -17.16
CA VAL A 276 -9.47 10.58 -18.32
C VAL A 276 -9.66 11.61 -19.42
N ASN A 277 -9.15 11.31 -20.61
CA ASN A 277 -9.45 12.08 -21.82
C ASN A 277 -10.83 11.67 -22.35
N ASN A 278 -11.79 12.59 -22.38
CA ASN A 278 -13.13 12.32 -22.89
C ASN A 278 -13.23 12.50 -24.42
N ASP A 279 -12.27 13.19 -25.04
CA ASP A 279 -12.21 13.41 -26.49
C ASP A 279 -11.33 12.35 -27.18
N THR A 280 -11.98 11.37 -27.80
CA THR A 280 -11.28 10.29 -28.54
C THR A 280 -10.59 10.74 -29.83
N THR A 281 -10.80 11.98 -30.28
CA THR A 281 -10.24 12.51 -31.52
C THR A 281 -8.98 13.35 -31.32
N LYS A 282 -8.68 13.71 -30.08
CA LYS A 282 -7.53 14.55 -29.72
C LYS A 282 -6.70 13.85 -28.66
N SER A 283 -5.39 13.78 -28.88
CA SER A 283 -4.48 13.33 -27.84
C SER A 283 -4.44 14.32 -26.69
N PHE A 284 -4.41 13.79 -25.47
CA PHE A 284 -4.26 14.56 -24.24
C PHE A 284 -2.88 14.29 -23.64
N THR A 285 -2.13 15.35 -23.32
CA THR A 285 -0.80 15.23 -22.71
C THR A 285 -0.71 16.08 -21.45
N ILE A 286 0.05 15.59 -20.48
CA ILE A 286 0.46 16.31 -19.27
C ILE A 286 1.98 16.36 -19.25
N GLU A 287 2.54 17.56 -19.24
CA GLU A 287 3.97 17.84 -19.32
C GLU A 287 4.44 18.71 -18.15
N GLU A 288 5.76 18.70 -17.91
CA GLU A 288 6.39 19.58 -16.93
C GLU A 288 6.58 20.99 -17.47
N VAL A 289 6.46 21.98 -16.60
CA VAL A 289 6.74 23.39 -16.93
C VAL A 289 8.07 23.82 -16.32
N ASN A 290 8.93 24.50 -17.10
CA ASN A 290 10.19 25.10 -16.64
C ASN A 290 11.13 24.13 -15.87
N ASN A 291 11.28 22.89 -16.34
CA ASN A 291 12.05 21.83 -15.66
C ASN A 291 11.52 21.48 -14.26
N GLY A 292 10.23 21.68 -14.02
CA GLY A 292 9.52 21.18 -12.85
C GLY A 292 9.52 19.64 -12.78
N ARG A 293 9.07 19.12 -11.63
CA ARG A 293 8.87 17.68 -11.42
C ARG A 293 7.46 17.36 -10.93
N ALA A 294 6.54 18.32 -11.03
CA ALA A 294 5.24 18.20 -10.38
C ALA A 294 4.34 17.18 -11.06
N ALA A 295 4.32 17.13 -12.40
CA ALA A 295 3.55 16.14 -13.15
C ALA A 295 4.07 14.72 -12.87
N LYS A 296 5.39 14.54 -12.82
CA LYS A 296 6.05 13.26 -12.52
C LYS A 296 5.83 12.84 -11.07
N MET A 297 5.94 13.76 -10.13
CA MET A 297 5.69 13.53 -8.70
C MET A 297 4.23 13.14 -8.41
N LEU A 298 3.29 13.67 -9.18
CA LEU A 298 1.88 13.27 -9.16
C LEU A 298 1.60 11.95 -9.91
N GLY A 299 2.57 11.42 -10.65
CA GLY A 299 2.40 10.26 -11.52
C GLY A 299 1.50 10.53 -12.73
N LEU A 300 1.33 11.79 -13.11
CA LEU A 300 0.45 12.23 -14.19
C LEU A 300 1.20 12.53 -15.50
N PHE A 301 2.53 12.61 -15.47
CA PHE A 301 3.36 12.92 -16.64
C PHE A 301 3.16 11.91 -17.78
N GLY A 302 2.88 12.41 -18.98
CA GLY A 302 2.70 11.59 -20.18
C GLY A 302 1.34 11.78 -20.84
N SER A 303 0.78 10.70 -21.37
CA SER A 303 -0.46 10.71 -22.15
C SER A 303 -1.20 9.39 -22.02
N SER A 304 -2.51 9.40 -22.22
CA SER A 304 -3.34 8.20 -22.26
C SER A 304 -3.28 7.44 -23.58
N ASP A 305 -2.74 8.04 -24.64
CA ASP A 305 -2.69 7.45 -25.98
C ASP A 305 -1.26 7.41 -26.53
N MET A 306 -1.05 6.55 -27.52
CA MET A 306 0.28 6.33 -28.11
C MET A 306 0.79 7.57 -28.84
N MET A 307 -0.07 8.32 -29.53
CA MET A 307 0.34 9.49 -30.29
C MET A 307 0.80 10.60 -29.34
N GLY A 308 0.02 10.89 -28.30
CA GLY A 308 0.38 11.83 -27.25
C GLY A 308 1.64 11.38 -26.51
N SER A 309 1.78 10.08 -26.21
CA SER A 309 2.99 9.54 -25.56
C SER A 309 4.25 9.74 -26.43
N LEU A 310 4.14 9.57 -27.75
CA LEU A 310 5.24 9.85 -28.69
C LEU A 310 5.54 11.34 -28.79
N MET A 311 4.53 12.22 -28.72
CA MET A 311 4.72 13.67 -28.68
C MET A 311 5.49 14.09 -27.42
N VAL A 312 5.06 13.62 -26.25
CA VAL A 312 5.75 13.91 -24.98
C VAL A 312 7.16 13.31 -24.99
N LEU A 313 7.35 12.11 -25.56
CA LEU A 313 8.68 11.50 -25.68
C LEU A 313 9.60 12.34 -26.57
N ALA A 314 9.10 12.83 -27.71
CA ALA A 314 9.88 13.70 -28.57
C ALA A 314 10.30 14.99 -27.85
N ASN A 315 9.43 15.55 -27.00
CA ASN A 315 9.77 16.71 -26.17
C ASN A 315 10.79 16.35 -25.07
N ALA A 316 10.60 15.22 -24.38
CA ALA A 316 11.52 14.74 -23.36
C ALA A 316 12.94 14.53 -23.93
N LEU A 317 13.05 13.91 -25.10
CA LEU A 317 14.34 13.71 -25.79
C LEU A 317 14.98 15.03 -26.24
N ARG A 318 14.20 16.00 -26.70
CA ARG A 318 14.72 17.34 -27.06
C ARG A 318 15.25 18.11 -25.86
N ASN A 319 14.66 17.87 -24.68
CA ASN A 319 15.01 18.55 -23.43
C ASN A 319 16.02 17.76 -22.58
N ASP A 320 16.59 16.66 -23.10
CA ASP A 320 17.50 15.76 -22.38
C ASP A 320 16.92 15.22 -21.06
N ASP A 321 15.60 15.00 -21.03
CA ASP A 321 14.87 14.51 -19.87
C ASP A 321 14.91 12.97 -19.80
N GLN A 322 15.98 12.45 -19.21
CA GLN A 322 16.19 11.01 -19.06
C GLN A 322 15.11 10.35 -18.17
N GLU A 323 14.65 11.02 -17.12
CA GLU A 323 13.61 10.52 -16.22
C GLU A 323 12.27 10.42 -16.97
N GLY A 324 11.86 11.49 -17.65
CA GLY A 324 10.63 11.51 -18.43
C GLY A 324 10.64 10.46 -19.54
N THR A 325 11.77 10.29 -20.22
CA THR A 325 11.97 9.24 -21.23
C THR A 325 11.73 7.84 -20.65
N GLY A 326 12.27 7.55 -19.46
CA GLY A 326 12.08 6.26 -18.79
C GLY A 326 10.61 5.99 -18.42
N LEU A 327 9.89 6.98 -17.90
CA LEU A 327 8.48 6.86 -17.55
C LEU A 327 7.58 6.58 -18.77
N LEU A 328 7.90 7.18 -19.92
CA LEU A 328 7.10 7.05 -21.14
C LEU A 328 7.22 5.67 -21.80
N LEU A 329 8.28 4.90 -21.50
CA LEU A 329 8.43 3.54 -22.04
C LEU A 329 7.25 2.65 -21.63
N GLN A 330 6.81 2.74 -20.37
CA GLN A 330 5.67 1.98 -19.89
C GLN A 330 4.37 2.39 -20.62
N ASN A 331 4.14 3.69 -20.83
CA ASN A 331 2.98 4.17 -21.59
C ASN A 331 2.98 3.67 -23.04
N LEU A 332 4.16 3.59 -23.67
CA LEU A 332 4.30 3.05 -25.02
C LEU A 332 4.06 1.54 -25.06
N ASP A 333 4.54 0.79 -24.08
CA ASP A 333 4.28 -0.65 -23.97
C ASP A 333 2.78 -0.93 -23.84
N ASP A 334 2.08 -0.19 -22.97
CA ASP A 334 0.61 -0.29 -22.83
C ASP A 334 -0.10 0.09 -24.14
N GLY A 335 0.38 1.13 -24.82
CA GLY A 335 -0.11 1.52 -26.15
C GLY A 335 0.07 0.41 -27.19
N ILE A 336 1.22 -0.27 -27.21
CA ILE A 336 1.51 -1.39 -28.11
C ILE A 336 0.54 -2.55 -27.83
N GLN A 337 0.29 -2.87 -26.56
CA GLN A 337 -0.68 -3.91 -26.20
C GLN A 337 -2.10 -3.58 -26.69
N ASN A 338 -2.52 -2.33 -26.54
CA ASN A 338 -3.79 -1.87 -27.08
C ASN A 338 -3.86 -2.03 -28.61
N LEU A 339 -2.79 -1.67 -29.33
CA LEU A 339 -2.72 -1.83 -30.79
C LEU A 339 -2.78 -3.31 -31.20
N LEU A 340 -2.09 -4.20 -30.48
CA LEU A 340 -2.14 -5.65 -30.72
C LEU A 340 -3.56 -6.21 -30.53
N ASN A 341 -4.28 -5.75 -29.50
CA ASN A 341 -5.68 -6.14 -29.26
C ASN A 341 -6.62 -5.69 -30.40
N TYR A 342 -6.45 -4.46 -30.88
CA TYR A 342 -7.20 -3.98 -32.06
C TYR A 342 -6.85 -4.77 -33.32
N ARG A 343 -5.57 -5.06 -33.55
CA ARG A 343 -5.11 -5.88 -34.69
C ARG A 343 -5.72 -7.28 -34.66
N ALA A 344 -5.80 -7.91 -33.49
CA ALA A 344 -6.45 -9.21 -33.32
C ALA A 344 -7.94 -9.15 -33.69
N THR A 345 -8.64 -8.08 -33.28
CA THR A 345 -10.05 -7.86 -33.61
C THR A 345 -10.27 -7.68 -35.12
N VAL A 346 -9.41 -6.90 -35.79
CA VAL A 346 -9.45 -6.74 -37.25
C VAL A 346 -9.15 -8.06 -37.97
N GLY A 347 -8.16 -8.83 -37.48
CA GLY A 347 -7.84 -10.15 -38.00
C GLY A 347 -9.02 -11.12 -37.95
N ALA A 348 -9.74 -11.16 -36.82
CA ALA A 348 -10.96 -11.97 -36.69
C ALA A 348 -12.05 -11.56 -37.70
N ARG A 349 -12.22 -10.25 -37.95
CA ARG A 349 -13.16 -9.76 -38.97
C ARG A 349 -12.72 -10.15 -40.38
N ALA A 350 -11.42 -10.08 -40.68
CA ALA A 350 -10.87 -10.49 -41.96
C ALA A 350 -11.07 -11.99 -42.23
N ILE A 351 -10.86 -12.85 -41.22
CA ILE A 351 -11.16 -14.28 -41.31
C ILE A 351 -12.64 -14.49 -41.61
N ARG A 352 -13.54 -13.81 -40.88
CA ARG A 352 -14.98 -13.92 -41.11
C ARG A 352 -15.36 -13.49 -42.52
N LEU A 353 -14.80 -12.39 -43.03
CA LEU A 353 -15.03 -11.92 -44.39
C LEU A 353 -14.58 -12.95 -45.43
N ASN A 354 -13.39 -13.54 -45.26
CA ASN A 354 -12.90 -14.58 -46.16
C ASN A 354 -13.80 -15.84 -46.14
N THR A 355 -14.23 -16.29 -44.95
CA THR A 355 -15.17 -17.42 -44.85
C THR A 355 -16.53 -17.10 -45.49
N THR A 356 -17.04 -15.88 -45.32
CA THR A 356 -18.27 -15.43 -45.98
C THR A 356 -18.11 -15.37 -47.50
N ASP A 357 -16.98 -14.89 -48.00
CA ASP A 357 -16.67 -14.80 -49.42
C ASP A 357 -16.67 -16.18 -50.09
N ASN A 358 -15.95 -17.16 -49.51
CA ASN A 358 -15.95 -18.54 -50.02
C ASN A 358 -17.37 -19.14 -50.05
N ARG A 359 -18.18 -18.88 -49.01
CA ARG A 359 -19.57 -19.35 -48.97
C ARG A 359 -20.44 -18.69 -50.04
N LEU A 360 -20.22 -17.41 -50.34
CA LEU A 360 -20.96 -16.72 -51.40
C LEU A 360 -20.58 -17.29 -52.77
N ALA A 361 -19.31 -17.59 -53.00
CA ALA A 361 -18.87 -18.27 -54.23
C ALA A 361 -19.52 -19.66 -54.39
N ASP A 362 -19.57 -20.45 -53.30
CA ASP A 362 -20.26 -21.76 -53.32
C ASP A 362 -21.77 -21.61 -53.62
N ILE A 363 -22.42 -20.61 -53.03
CA ILE A 363 -23.83 -20.30 -53.26
C ILE A 363 -24.07 -19.87 -54.70
N GLU A 364 -23.21 -19.02 -55.26
CA GLU A 364 -23.27 -18.59 -56.65
C GLU A 364 -23.19 -19.79 -57.60
N LEU A 365 -22.20 -20.66 -57.44
CA LEU A 365 -22.06 -21.89 -58.23
C LEU A 365 -23.30 -22.80 -58.12
N SER A 366 -23.83 -22.96 -56.91
CA SER A 366 -25.05 -23.74 -56.66
C SER A 366 -26.26 -23.14 -57.38
N PHE A 367 -26.47 -21.82 -57.29
CA PHE A 367 -27.56 -21.15 -58.00
C PHE A 367 -27.39 -21.22 -59.51
N THR A 368 -26.19 -21.04 -60.05
CA THR A 368 -25.93 -21.22 -61.48
C THR A 368 -26.25 -22.64 -61.93
N SER A 369 -25.88 -23.66 -61.15
CA SER A 369 -26.22 -25.05 -61.46
C SER A 369 -27.73 -25.32 -61.38
N MET A 370 -28.44 -24.74 -60.41
CA MET A 370 -29.89 -24.85 -60.31
C MET A 370 -30.59 -24.16 -61.47
N LEU A 371 -30.13 -22.97 -61.88
CA LEU A 371 -30.66 -22.23 -63.01
C LEU A 371 -30.48 -23.03 -64.30
N SER A 372 -29.27 -23.52 -64.56
CA SER A 372 -28.96 -24.42 -65.68
C SER A 372 -29.87 -25.67 -65.67
N GLY A 373 -30.08 -26.30 -64.51
CA GLY A 373 -30.96 -27.46 -64.39
C GLY A 373 -32.44 -27.20 -64.68
N VAL A 374 -32.92 -25.96 -64.54
CA VAL A 374 -34.32 -25.59 -64.81
C VAL A 374 -34.50 -24.96 -66.19
N GLU A 375 -33.56 -24.14 -66.63
CA GLU A 375 -33.67 -23.33 -67.86
C GLU A 375 -32.98 -23.97 -69.08
N ASP A 376 -31.90 -24.75 -68.89
CA ASP A 376 -31.19 -25.31 -70.03
C ASP A 376 -32.00 -26.41 -70.72
N ALA A 377 -32.21 -26.23 -72.02
CA ALA A 377 -32.85 -27.25 -72.84
C ALA A 377 -31.90 -28.42 -73.08
N ASP A 378 -32.39 -29.65 -72.86
CA ASP A 378 -31.68 -30.84 -73.33
C ASP A 378 -31.64 -30.82 -74.86
N MET A 379 -30.50 -30.39 -75.40
CA MET A 379 -30.28 -30.24 -76.84
C MET A 379 -30.54 -31.55 -77.60
N THR A 380 -30.30 -32.70 -76.99
CA THR A 380 -30.53 -34.01 -77.63
C THR A 380 -32.02 -34.24 -77.79
N LYS A 381 -32.80 -33.99 -76.74
CA LYS A 381 -34.27 -34.11 -76.78
C LYS A 381 -34.89 -33.04 -77.67
N LEU A 382 -34.47 -31.78 -77.56
CA LEU A 382 -34.96 -30.67 -78.37
C LEU A 382 -34.73 -30.90 -79.87
N VAL A 383 -33.55 -31.39 -80.26
CA VAL A 383 -33.24 -31.72 -81.66
C VAL A 383 -34.08 -32.90 -82.15
N THR A 384 -34.32 -33.91 -81.30
CA THR A 384 -35.16 -35.06 -81.64
C THR A 384 -36.63 -34.64 -81.81
N ASP A 385 -37.16 -33.86 -80.87
CA ASP A 385 -38.52 -33.32 -80.90
C ASP A 385 -38.71 -32.39 -82.11
N LEU A 386 -37.73 -31.54 -82.40
CA LEU A 386 -37.73 -30.69 -83.60
C LEU A 386 -37.72 -31.53 -84.88
N SER A 387 -36.85 -32.54 -84.97
CA SER A 387 -36.77 -33.41 -86.15
C SER A 387 -38.06 -34.21 -86.37
N THR A 388 -38.69 -34.70 -85.30
CA THR A 388 -39.99 -35.39 -85.39
C THR A 388 -41.10 -34.43 -85.81
N GLN A 389 -41.15 -33.21 -85.28
CA GLN A 389 -42.09 -32.17 -85.71
C GLN A 389 -41.88 -31.77 -87.17
N GLU A 390 -40.64 -31.59 -87.61
CA GLU A 390 -40.32 -31.31 -89.03
C GLU A 390 -40.77 -32.44 -89.95
N ASN A 391 -40.53 -33.70 -89.55
CA ASN A 391 -40.96 -34.87 -90.32
C ASN A 391 -42.49 -34.98 -90.35
N ALA A 392 -43.17 -34.73 -89.23
CA ALA A 392 -44.63 -34.70 -89.16
C ALA A 392 -45.20 -33.56 -90.03
N TYR A 393 -44.60 -32.37 -89.98
CA TYR A 393 -44.99 -31.21 -90.80
C TYR A 393 -44.81 -31.48 -92.29
N LYS A 394 -43.65 -32.04 -92.69
CA LYS A 394 -43.39 -32.48 -94.07
C LYS A 394 -44.42 -33.54 -94.52
N SER A 395 -44.75 -34.49 -93.65
CA SER A 395 -45.75 -35.54 -93.93
C SER A 395 -47.17 -34.96 -94.08
N ALA A 396 -47.56 -34.05 -93.20
CA ALA A 396 -48.84 -33.33 -93.28
C ALA A 396 -48.91 -32.48 -94.55
N LEU A 397 -47.84 -31.77 -94.91
CA LEU A 397 -47.76 -31.00 -96.15
C LEU A 397 -47.88 -31.91 -97.38
N MET A 398 -47.21 -33.07 -97.39
CA MET A 398 -47.35 -34.06 -98.46
C MET A 398 -48.79 -34.59 -98.57
N ALA A 399 -49.42 -34.95 -97.45
CA ALA A 399 -50.82 -35.38 -97.42
C ALA A 399 -51.77 -34.28 -97.92
N THR A 400 -51.56 -33.03 -97.48
CA THR A 400 -52.35 -31.87 -97.90
C THR A 400 -52.14 -31.58 -99.39
N SER A 401 -50.91 -31.69 -99.89
CA SER A 401 -50.61 -31.54 -101.33
C SER A 401 -51.30 -32.62 -102.17
N LYS A 402 -51.46 -33.83 -101.63
CA LYS A 402 -52.17 -34.94 -102.27
C LYS A 402 -53.70 -34.78 -102.24
N ILE A 403 -54.23 -34.04 -101.26
CA ILE A 403 -55.65 -33.66 -101.17
C ILE A 403 -55.96 -32.42 -102.03
N ILE A 404 -55.05 -31.45 -102.10
CA ILE A 404 -55.20 -30.19 -102.86
C ILE A 404 -54.89 -30.37 -104.36
N GLN A 405 -54.19 -31.44 -104.75
CA GLN A 405 -54.16 -31.84 -106.16
C GLN A 405 -55.59 -32.13 -106.64
N PRO A 406 -56.11 -31.43 -107.67
CA PRO A 406 -57.46 -31.69 -108.16
C PRO A 406 -57.50 -33.06 -108.86
N SER A 407 -58.20 -34.04 -108.31
CA SER A 407 -58.64 -35.24 -109.06
C SER A 407 -59.81 -34.96 -110.00
N LEU A 408 -60.16 -33.69 -110.22
CA LEU A 408 -61.16 -33.28 -111.22
C LEU A 408 -60.73 -33.58 -112.67
N LEU A 409 -59.47 -33.95 -112.92
CA LEU A 409 -58.99 -34.43 -114.22
C LEU A 409 -59.06 -35.96 -114.40
N ASP A 410 -59.62 -36.70 -113.42
CA ASP A 410 -59.90 -38.14 -113.53
C ASP A 410 -61.41 -38.45 -113.53
N PHE A 411 -62.27 -37.43 -113.44
CA PHE A 411 -63.72 -37.58 -113.63
C PHE A 411 -64.16 -37.33 -115.10
N LEU A 412 -63.23 -36.98 -116.00
CA LEU A 412 -63.49 -36.75 -117.43
C LEU A 412 -62.48 -37.47 -118.33
N GLN A 413 -62.31 -38.77 -118.14
CA GLN A 413 -62.05 -39.71 -119.25
C GLN A 413 -63.00 -40.90 -119.18
#